data_AF-A0A955AMV1-F1
#
_entry.id   AF-A0A955AMV1-F1
#
_cell.length_a   1.000
_cell.length_b   1.000
_cell.length_c   1.000
_cell.angle_alpha   90.00
_cell.angle_beta   90.00
_cell.angle_gamma   90.00
#
_symmetry.space_group_name_H-M   'P 1'
#
loop_
_entity.id
_entity.type
_entity.pdbx_description
1 polymer ?
#
loop_
_entity_poly.entity_id
_entity_poly.type
_entity_poly.pdbx_seq_one_letter_code
_entity_poly.pdbx_strand_id
1 'polypeptide(L)' 'MTPFQNRMNPFIQRMSEDMQLRNFAQTTIDSYTYHIDKFCQHFGKPADQLGPEQIREF' A
#
# COMPACT_ATOMS: atom_id res chain seq x y z
N MET A 1 -5.37 11.13 -8.14
CA MET A 1 -4.90 10.43 -6.92
C MET A 1 -3.59 11.06 -6.50
N THR A 2 -3.31 11.22 -5.20
CA THR A 2 -1.98 11.65 -4.74
C THR A 2 -0.95 10.60 -5.13
N PRO A 3 0.22 10.98 -5.68
CA PRO A 3 1.27 10.02 -6.04
C PRO A 3 1.75 9.21 -4.83
N PHE A 4 2.10 7.94 -5.05
CA PHE A 4 2.62 7.07 -3.98
C PHE A 4 3.90 7.61 -3.33
N GLN A 5 4.69 8.42 -4.06
CA GLN A 5 5.90 9.05 -3.53
C GLN A 5 5.63 9.97 -2.32
N ASN A 6 4.41 10.49 -2.20
CA ASN A 6 4.02 11.32 -1.05
C ASN A 6 3.48 10.51 0.14
N ARG A 7 3.45 9.17 0.03
CA ARG A 7 2.99 8.22 1.06
C ARG A 7 4.05 7.17 1.40
N MET A 8 5.32 7.58 1.39
CA MET A 8 6.42 6.65 1.61
C MET A 8 6.49 6.20 3.07
N ASN A 9 6.02 4.98 3.31
CA ASN A 9 6.45 4.16 4.44
C ASN A 9 7.24 2.95 3.89
N PRO A 10 8.02 2.23 4.72
CA PRO A 10 8.87 1.12 4.24
C PRO A 10 8.11 0.04 3.45
N PHE A 11 6.83 -0.20 3.78
CA PHE A 11 6.00 -1.20 3.09
C PHE A 11 5.48 -0.70 1.75
N ILE A 12 5.02 0.55 1.70
CA ILE A 12 4.58 1.19 0.45
C ILE A 12 5.76 1.31 -0.52
N GLN A 13 6.96 1.58 -0.01
CA GLN A 13 8.18 1.59 -0.82
C GLN A 13 8.42 0.22 -1.44
N ARG A 14 8.53 -0.83 -0.62
CA ARG A 14 8.78 -2.18 -1.12
C ARG A 14 7.73 -2.66 -2.12
N MET A 15 6.45 -2.40 -1.84
CA MET A 15 5.35 -2.73 -2.75
C MET A 15 5.48 -1.99 -4.08
N SER A 16 5.74 -0.67 -4.04
CA SER A 16 5.84 0.15 -5.25
C SER A 16 7.01 -0.28 -6.13
N GLU A 17 8.15 -0.63 -5.55
CA GLU A 17 9.33 -1.16 -6.26
C GLU A 17 8.98 -2.48 -6.96
N ASP A 18 8.32 -3.40 -6.26
CA ASP A 18 7.90 -4.69 -6.84
C ASP A 18 6.88 -4.50 -7.99
N MET A 19 5.97 -3.52 -7.88
CA MET A 19 5.02 -3.19 -8.95
C MET A 19 5.69 -2.54 -10.16
N GLN A 20 6.66 -1.66 -9.94
CA GLN A 20 7.46 -1.05 -11.01
C GLN A 20 8.26 -2.12 -11.78
N LEU A 21 8.89 -3.06 -11.08
CA LEU A 21 9.62 -4.18 -11.70
C LEU A 21 8.70 -5.06 -12.57
N ARG A 22 7.42 -5.16 -12.22
CA ARG A 22 6.41 -5.90 -12.98
C ARG A 22 5.72 -5.06 -14.08
N ASN A 23 6.22 -3.85 -14.35
CA ASN A 23 5.69 -2.93 -15.37
C ASN A 23 4.21 -2.55 -15.15
N PHE A 24 3.78 -2.38 -13.89
CA PHE A 24 2.46 -1.85 -13.61
C PHE A 24 2.37 -0.37 -14.05
N ALA A 25 1.20 0.03 -14.55
CA ALA A 25 0.94 1.44 -14.86
C ALA A 25 1.03 2.30 -13.59
N GLN A 26 1.51 3.53 -13.73
CA GLN A 26 1.64 4.48 -12.61
C GLN A 26 0.33 4.68 -11.86
N THR A 27 -0.80 4.78 -12.58
CA THR A 27 -2.14 4.89 -11.99
C THR A 27 -2.53 3.68 -11.15
N THR A 28 -2.06 2.48 -11.53
CA THR A 28 -2.29 1.25 -10.77
C THR A 28 -1.44 1.24 -9.49
N ILE A 29 -0.18 1.67 -9.57
CA ILE A 29 0.69 1.83 -8.40
C ILE A 29 0.09 2.83 -7.42
N ASP A 30 -0.35 4.00 -7.89
CA ASP A 30 -0.96 5.02 -7.04
C ASP A 30 -2.25 4.53 -6.38
N SER A 31 -3.08 3.77 -7.10
CA SER A 31 -4.31 3.19 -6.55
C SER A 31 -4.02 2.16 -5.46
N TYR A 32 -3.11 1.22 -5.74
CA TYR A 32 -2.81 0.11 -4.82
C TYR A 32 -2.16 0.63 -3.53
N THR A 33 -1.18 1.52 -3.66
CA THR A 33 -0.48 2.12 -2.52
C THR A 33 -1.41 3.02 -1.69
N TYR A 34 -2.38 3.71 -2.31
CA TYR A 34 -3.41 4.45 -1.60
C TYR A 34 -4.28 3.55 -0.70
N HIS A 35 -4.71 2.39 -1.22
CA HIS A 35 -5.54 1.48 -0.44
C HIS A 35 -4.77 0.80 0.70
N ILE A 36 -3.50 0.45 0.49
CA ILE A 36 -2.65 -0.06 1.58
C ILE A 36 -2.44 1.01 2.66
N ASP A 37 -2.16 2.26 2.28
CA ASP A 37 -2.03 3.36 3.25
C ASP A 37 -3.29 3.50 4.11
N LYS A 38 -4.48 3.41 3.49
CA LYS A 38 -5.76 3.45 4.21
C LYS A 38 -5.98 2.26 5.13
N PHE A 39 -5.62 1.06 4.68
CA PHE A 39 -5.71 -0.15 5.49
C PHE A 39 -4.81 -0.05 6.75
N CYS A 40 -3.56 0.39 6.58
CA CYS A 40 -2.64 0.62 7.70
C CYS A 40 -3.15 1.71 8.66
N GLN A 41 -3.69 2.81 8.13
CA GLN A 41 -4.28 3.89 8.94
C GLN A 41 -5.49 3.42 9.74
N HIS A 42 -6.33 2.54 9.19
CA HIS A 42 -7.54 2.04 9.85
C HIS A 42 -7.21 1.27 11.14
N PHE A 43 -6.21 0.38 11.08
CA PHE A 43 -5.81 -0.45 12.24
C PHE A 43 -4.70 0.18 13.10
N GLY A 44 -4.10 1.28 12.64
CA GLY A 44 -2.97 1.91 13.33
C GLY A 44 -1.72 1.03 13.43
N LYS A 45 -1.57 0.06 12.52
CA LYS A 45 -0.50 -0.94 12.53
C LYS A 45 0.17 -1.02 11.16
N PRO A 46 1.45 -1.41 11.11
CA PRO A 46 2.14 -1.64 9.85
C PRO A 46 1.60 -2.87 9.12
N ALA A 47 1.77 -2.91 7.79
CA ALA A 47 1.16 -3.92 6.92
C ALA A 47 1.61 -5.36 7.22
N ASP A 48 2.82 -5.55 7.75
CA ASP A 48 3.36 -6.85 8.17
C ASP A 48 2.73 -7.40 9.46
N GLN A 49 2.04 -6.55 10.23
CA GLN A 49 1.28 -6.93 11.43
C GLN A 49 -0.21 -7.08 11.16
N LEU A 50 -0.65 -6.88 9.93
CA LEU A 50 -2.04 -6.99 9.51
C LEU A 50 -2.24 -8.28 8.73
N GLY A 51 -3.13 -9.14 9.23
CA GLY A 51 -3.35 -10.46 8.70
C GLY A 51 -4.76 -10.67 8.14
N PRO A 52 -5.13 -11.94 7.87
CA PRO A 52 -6.44 -12.29 7.32
C PRO A 52 -7.63 -11.78 8.13
N GLU A 53 -7.52 -11.68 9.45
CA GLU A 53 -8.61 -11.16 10.29
C GLU A 53 -8.84 -9.66 10.04
N GLN A 54 -7.79 -8.85 9.96
CA GLN A 54 -7.92 -7.42 9.63
C GLN A 54 -8.43 -7.22 8.20
N ILE A 55 -8.04 -8.10 7.27
CA ILE A 55 -8.56 -8.08 5.89
C ILE A 55 -10.08 -8.34 5.86
N ARG A 56 -10.62 -9.18 6.75
CA ARG A 56 -12.05 -9.45 6.84
C ARG A 56 -12.83 -8.33 7.55
N GLU A 57 -12.19 -7.63 8.46
CA GLU A 57 -12.80 -6.55 9.25
C GLU A 57 -12.89 -5.23 8.47
N PHE A 58 -11.94 -4.98 7.55
CA PHE A 58 -11.87 -3.77 6.71
C PHE A 58 -12.84 -3.78 5.52
#